data_AF-A0A517DS64-F1
#
_entry.id   AF-A0A517DS64-F1
#
_cell.length_a   1.000
_cell.length_b   1.000
_cell.length_c   1.000
_cell.angle_alpha   90.00
_cell.angle_beta   90.00
_cell.angle_gamma   90.00
#
_symmetry.space_group_name_H-M   'P 1'
#
loop_
_entity.id
_entity.type
_entity.pdbx_description
1 polymer ?
#
loop_
_entity_poly.entity_id
_entity_poly.type
_entity_poly.pdbx_seq_one_letter_code
_entity_poly.pdbx_strand_id
1 'polypeptide(L)'
;MAVTRAVPGNRRHIHSARGDRMEPKYAATYKFGKSTVHVVAPPPMSEEQKELVLVNLHKAAWTAWNSLPVEERLKINLGVDLTKILQRRLLMLMAE
;
A
#
# COMPACT_ATOMS: atom_id res chain seq x y z
N MET A 1 -18.38 -37.94 8.84
CA MET A 1 -18.74 -36.57 9.27
C MET A 1 -18.24 -35.61 8.22
N ALA A 2 -19.13 -34.86 7.56
CA ALA A 2 -18.76 -33.94 6.49
C ALA A 2 -18.43 -32.56 7.06
N VAL A 3 -17.21 -32.09 6.81
CA VAL A 3 -16.78 -30.73 7.17
C VAL A 3 -17.43 -29.75 6.20
N THR A 4 -18.40 -28.98 6.68
CA THR A 4 -18.98 -27.86 5.94
C THR A 4 -17.94 -26.75 5.82
N ARG A 5 -17.30 -26.66 4.67
CA ARG A 5 -16.36 -25.58 4.32
C ARG A 5 -17.15 -24.28 4.16
N ALA A 6 -16.91 -23.29 5.02
CA ALA A 6 -17.60 -21.98 5.04
C ALA A 6 -17.27 -21.06 3.84
N VAL A 7 -16.34 -21.46 2.98
CA VAL A 7 -15.90 -20.66 1.84
C VAL A 7 -16.28 -21.37 0.55
N PRO A 8 -17.14 -20.77 -0.31
CA PRO A 8 -17.45 -21.31 -1.62
C PRO A 8 -16.17 -21.51 -2.42
N GLY A 9 -15.79 -22.77 -2.62
CA GLY A 9 -14.75 -23.15 -3.56
C GLY A 9 -15.30 -22.95 -4.97
N ASN A 10 -14.55 -22.21 -5.80
CA ASN A 10 -14.85 -21.95 -7.20
C ASN A 10 -15.71 -20.72 -7.53
N ARG A 11 -15.42 -19.57 -6.92
CA ARG A 11 -15.63 -18.30 -7.64
C ARG A 11 -14.54 -18.21 -8.70
N ARG A 12 -14.90 -18.38 -9.98
CA ARG A 12 -14.06 -17.91 -11.09
C ARG A 12 -13.69 -16.46 -10.76
N HIS A 13 -12.42 -16.10 -10.91
CA HIS A 13 -12.01 -14.70 -10.88
C HIS A 13 -12.83 -14.00 -11.98
N ILE A 14 -13.93 -13.35 -11.60
CA ILE A 14 -14.62 -12.45 -12.51
C ILE A 14 -13.64 -11.29 -12.63
N HIS A 15 -13.00 -11.18 -13.79
CA HIS A 15 -12.46 -9.91 -14.22
C HIS A 15 -13.70 -9.01 -14.33
N SER A 16 -14.09 -8.38 -13.23
CA SER A 16 -15.06 -7.29 -13.25
C SER A 16 -14.45 -6.29 -14.21
N ALA A 17 -15.05 -6.19 -15.39
CA ALA A 17 -14.63 -5.33 -16.48
C ALA A 17 -14.13 -4.00 -15.90
N ARG A 18 -12.93 -3.59 -16.31
CA ARG A 18 -12.26 -2.35 -15.92
C ARG A 18 -13.22 -1.17 -16.13
N GLY A 19 -14.04 -0.81 -15.16
CA GLY A 19 -14.82 0.44 -15.19
C GLY A 19 -15.55 0.76 -16.51
N ASP A 20 -15.86 -0.23 -17.38
CA ASP A 20 -16.30 -0.05 -18.78
C ASP A 20 -17.70 0.61 -18.91
N ARG A 21 -18.27 1.05 -17.78
CA ARG A 21 -19.54 1.79 -17.72
C ARG A 21 -19.40 3.22 -17.19
N MET A 22 -18.18 3.73 -16.98
CA MET A 22 -17.97 5.16 -16.78
C MET A 22 -17.49 5.77 -18.09
N GLU A 23 -18.31 6.66 -18.68
CA GLU A 23 -17.81 7.64 -19.64
C GLU A 23 -16.66 8.42 -18.98
N PRO A 24 -15.40 8.22 -19.40
CA PRO A 24 -14.28 8.76 -18.67
C PRO A 24 -14.17 10.27 -18.92
N LYS A 25 -14.51 11.08 -17.91
CA LYS A 25 -14.25 12.53 -17.93
C LYS A 25 -12.75 12.76 -17.77
N TYR A 26 -12.05 12.92 -18.88
CA TYR A 26 -10.62 13.22 -18.88
C TYR A 26 -10.38 14.68 -18.47
N ALA A 27 -9.49 14.87 -17.50
CA ALA A 27 -8.99 16.18 -17.10
C ALA A 27 -8.02 16.76 -18.12
N ALA A 28 -7.22 15.89 -18.77
CA ALA A 28 -6.32 16.29 -19.85
C ALA A 28 -6.14 15.14 -20.84
N THR A 29 -5.79 15.48 -22.08
CA THR A 29 -5.37 14.52 -23.10
C THR A 29 -4.11 15.03 -23.79
N TYR A 30 -3.07 14.20 -23.79
CA TYR A 30 -1.79 14.50 -24.45
C TYR A 30 -1.57 13.55 -25.62
N LYS A 31 -1.05 14.06 -26.74
CA LYS A 31 -0.70 13.25 -27.91
C LYS A 31 0.82 13.27 -28.10
N PHE A 32 1.42 12.09 -28.15
CA PHE A 32 2.84 11.88 -28.40
C PHE A 32 3.00 10.95 -29.59
N GLY A 33 3.18 11.50 -30.80
CA GLY A 33 3.26 10.72 -32.03
C GLY A 33 2.02 9.84 -32.24
N LYS A 34 2.18 8.52 -32.09
CA LYS A 34 1.09 7.52 -32.21
C LYS A 34 0.36 7.24 -30.89
N SER A 35 0.83 7.77 -29.76
CA SER A 35 0.28 7.51 -28.43
C SER A 35 -0.62 8.66 -27.97
N THR A 36 -1.76 8.31 -27.36
CA THR A 36 -2.65 9.26 -26.69
C THR A 36 -2.72 8.91 -25.21
N VAL A 37 -2.39 9.86 -24.34
CA VAL A 37 -2.45 9.72 -22.88
C VAL A 37 -3.67 10.49 -22.39
N HIS A 38 -4.56 9.81 -21.70
CA HIS A 38 -5.71 10.42 -21.06
C HIS A 38 -5.49 10.51 -19.55
N VAL A 39 -5.52 11.72 -19.00
CA VAL A 39 -5.47 11.96 -17.56
C VAL A 39 -6.88 11.99 -17.02
N VAL A 40 -7.23 11.07 -16.12
CA VAL A 40 -8.52 11.04 -15.44
C VAL A 40 -8.35 11.76 -14.10
N ALA A 41 -9.08 12.86 -13.89
CA ALA A 41 -9.15 13.44 -12.56
C ALA A 41 -10.05 12.58 -11.66
N PRO A 42 -9.69 12.37 -10.40
CA PRO A 42 -10.61 11.80 -9.43
C PRO A 42 -11.85 12.71 -9.28
N PRO A 43 -13.00 12.16 -8.88
CA PRO A 43 -14.18 12.96 -8.58
C PRO A 43 -13.86 14.08 -7.58
N PRO A 44 -14.43 15.28 -7.74
CA PRO A 44 -14.25 16.36 -6.78
C PRO A 44 -14.80 15.91 -5.42
N MET A 45 -13.98 16.11 -4.39
CA MET A 45 -14.27 15.76 -3.00
C MET A 45 -14.32 17.06 -2.18
N SER A 46 -15.25 17.18 -1.23
CA SER A 46 -15.30 18.35 -0.34
C SER A 46 -14.08 18.38 0.59
N GLU A 47 -13.72 19.56 1.12
CA GLU A 47 -12.61 19.67 2.07
C GLU A 47 -12.84 18.83 3.34
N GLU A 48 -14.08 18.79 3.84
CA GLU A 48 -14.47 17.94 4.99
C GLU A 48 -14.23 16.45 4.72
N GLN A 49 -14.57 15.98 3.52
CA GLN A 49 -14.34 14.60 3.12
C GLN A 49 -12.85 14.30 2.97
N LYS A 50 -12.06 15.24 2.43
CA LYS A 50 -10.61 15.09 2.34
C LYS A 50 -9.99 14.99 3.72
N GLU A 51 -10.40 15.86 4.64
CA GLU A 51 -9.91 15.84 6.02
C GLU A 51 -10.24 14.53 6.72
N LEU A 52 -11.46 14.01 6.55
CA LEU A 52 -11.85 12.71 7.07
C LEU A 52 -10.97 11.57 6.52
N VAL A 53 -10.71 11.58 5.21
CA VAL A 53 -9.82 10.60 4.57
C VAL A 53 -8.40 10.71 5.13
N LEU A 54 -7.88 11.93 5.28
CA LEU A 54 -6.54 12.16 5.85
C LEU A 54 -6.45 11.65 7.30
N VAL A 55 -7.43 11.97 8.15
CA VAL A 55 -7.48 11.48 9.53
C VAL A 55 -7.48 9.95 9.57
N ASN A 56 -8.23 9.30 8.69
CA ASN A 56 -8.26 7.84 8.61
C ASN A 56 -6.92 7.25 8.15
N LEU A 57 -6.28 7.87 7.16
CA LEU A 57 -4.95 7.46 6.70
C LEU A 57 -3.91 7.62 7.81
N HIS A 58 -3.94 8.74 8.55
CA HIS A 58 -3.05 8.95 9.69
C HIS A 58 -3.25 7.89 10.78
N LYS A 59 -4.50 7.60 11.15
CA LYS A 59 -4.82 6.54 12.13
C LYS A 59 -4.34 5.18 11.67
N ALA A 60 -4.58 4.82 10.40
CA ALA A 60 -4.14 3.56 9.82
C ALA A 60 -2.62 3.45 9.81
N ALA A 61 -1.92 4.50 9.37
CA ALA A 61 -0.46 4.56 9.36
C ALA A 61 0.12 4.45 10.78
N TRP A 62 -0.47 5.15 11.74
CA TRP A 62 -0.04 5.09 13.15
C TRP A 62 -0.25 3.70 13.75
N THR A 63 -1.38 3.06 13.43
CA THR A 63 -1.68 1.70 13.87
C THR A 63 -0.69 0.69 13.28
N ALA A 64 -0.43 0.78 11.98
CA ALA A 64 0.56 -0.04 11.30
C ALA A 64 1.96 0.16 11.91
N TRP A 65 2.37 1.42 12.12
CA TRP A 65 3.66 1.74 12.75
C TRP A 65 3.82 1.12 14.14
N ASN A 66 2.79 1.23 14.98
CA ASN A 66 2.84 0.67 16.34
C ASN A 66 2.78 -0.86 16.38
N SER A 67 2.28 -1.49 15.31
CA SER A 67 2.30 -2.95 15.19
C SER A 67 3.69 -3.51 14.88
N LEU A 68 4.63 -2.67 14.44
CA LEU A 68 5.99 -3.10 14.12
C LEU A 68 6.84 -3.35 15.38
N PRO A 69 7.73 -4.36 15.38
CA PRO A 69 8.77 -4.50 16.40
C PRO A 69 9.65 -3.25 16.51
N VAL A 70 10.31 -3.07 17.66
CA VAL A 70 11.17 -1.89 17.90
C VAL A 70 12.33 -1.86 16.91
N GLU A 71 12.88 -3.03 16.60
CA GLU A 71 14.00 -3.21 15.68
C GLU A 71 13.64 -2.76 14.26
N GLU A 72 12.43 -3.09 13.79
CA GLU A 72 11.95 -2.66 12.48
C GLU A 72 11.67 -1.16 12.43
N ARG A 73 11.08 -0.61 13.50
CA ARG A 73 10.90 0.85 13.63
C ARG A 73 12.22 1.60 13.59
N LEU A 74 13.22 1.11 14.33
CA LEU A 74 14.57 1.68 14.33
C LEU A 74 15.23 1.55 12.97
N LYS A 75 15.08 0.40 12.29
CA LYS A 75 15.61 0.19 10.94
C LYS A 75 15.02 1.18 9.94
N ILE A 76 13.71 1.44 9.99
CA ILE A 76 13.03 2.41 9.13
C ILE A 76 13.51 3.83 9.44
N ASN A 77 13.57 4.22 10.73
CA ASN A 77 13.95 5.57 11.13
C ASN A 77 15.42 5.90 10.89
N LEU A 78 16.32 4.95 11.14
CA LEU A 78 17.77 5.15 11.01
C LEU A 78 18.26 4.84 9.59
N GLY A 79 17.45 4.15 8.78
CA GLY A 79 17.85 3.65 7.45
C GLY A 79 18.91 2.55 7.52
N VAL A 80 19.14 1.94 8.68
CA VAL A 80 20.21 0.96 8.91
C VAL A 80 19.71 -0.25 9.68
N ASP A 81 20.13 -1.44 9.23
CA ASP A 81 19.78 -2.71 9.88
C ASP A 81 20.68 -2.98 11.09
N LEU A 82 20.18 -2.65 12.29
CA LEU A 82 20.92 -2.81 13.55
C LEU A 82 21.29 -4.27 13.84
N THR A 83 20.49 -5.24 13.37
CA THR A 83 20.80 -6.67 13.59
C THR A 83 22.12 -7.06 12.93
N LYS A 84 22.36 -6.55 11.71
CA LYS A 84 23.62 -6.76 10.98
C LYS A 84 24.81 -6.06 11.65
N ILE A 85 24.60 -4.86 12.17
CA ILE A 85 25.65 -4.12 12.90
C ILE A 85 26.05 -4.87 14.16
N LEU A 86 25.07 -5.31 14.95
CA LEU A 86 25.31 -6.02 16.21
C LEU A 86 25.94 -7.39 15.97
N GLN A 87 25.48 -8.14 14.97
CA GLN A 87 26.11 -9.41 14.57
C GLN A 87 27.58 -9.23 14.17
N ARG A 88 27.90 -8.18 13.41
CA ARG A 88 29.30 -7.88 13.03
C ARG A 88 30.17 -7.54 14.24
N ARG A 89 29.65 -6.74 15.18
CA ARG A 89 30.37 -6.42 16.42
C ARG A 89 30.60 -7.64 17.30
N LEU A 90 29.58 -8.49 17.45
CA LEU A 90 29.70 -9.75 18.20
C LEU A 90 30.78 -10.65 17.60
N LEU A 91 30.80 -10.79 16.27
CA LEU A 91 31.83 -11.55 15.56
C LEU A 91 33.24 -11.00 15.80
N MET A 92 33.43 -9.67 15.85
CA MET A 92 34.74 -9.10 16.15
C MET A 92 35.16 -9.35 17.60
N LEU A 93 34.23 -9.27 18.56
CA LEU A 93 34.52 -9.52 19.97
C LEU A 93 34.78 -11.00 20.29
N MET A 94 34.29 -11.92 19.46
CA MET A 94 34.53 -13.37 19.61
C MET A 94 35.76 -13.85 18.84
N ALA A 95 36.41 -12.97 18.07
CA ALA A 95 37.62 -13.28 17.30
C ALA A 95 38.92 -12.82 18.00
N GLU A 96 38.79 -12.18 19.17
CA GLU A 96 39.86 -11.94 20.16
C GLU A 96 39.87 -13.05 21.21
#